data_AF-A0A7W1H540-F1
#
_entry.id   AF-A0A7W1H540-F1
#
_cell.length_a   1.000
_cell.length_b   1.000
_cell.length_c   1.000
_cell.angle_alpha   90.00
_cell.angle_beta   90.00
_cell.angle_gamma   90.00
#
_symmetry.space_group_name_H-M   'P 1'
#
loop_
_entity.id
_entity.type
_entity.pdbx_description
1 polymer ?
#
loop_
_entity_poly.entity_id
_entity_poly.type
_entity_poly.pdbx_seq_one_letter_code
_entity_poly.pdbx_strand_id
1 'polypeptide(L)' 'APEHRRLGIGTRLLERVFDVTSEDRRRGYTLEVRVSNVSAIRLYEQLGFESRGLRRGYYTDNREDALIMWRESTPSEKAS' A
#
# COMPACT_ATOMS: atom_id res chain seq x y z
N ALA A 1 12.14 -14.89 6.11
CA ALA A 1 13.34 -14.41 6.83
C ALA A 1 13.05 -13.06 7.49
N PRO A 2 12.90 -12.99 8.83
CA PRO A 2 12.76 -11.74 9.59
C PRO A 2 14.00 -10.83 9.51
N GLU A 3 15.16 -11.38 9.15
CA GLU A 3 16.47 -10.70 9.11
C GLU A 3 16.65 -9.67 7.97
N HIS A 4 15.68 -9.51 7.05
CA HIS A 4 15.73 -8.49 5.99
C HIS A 4 14.73 -7.35 6.17
N ARG A 5 14.04 -7.28 7.32
CA ARG A 5 13.18 -6.14 7.64
C ARG A 5 14.06 -4.91 7.90
N ARG A 6 13.57 -3.71 7.56
CA ARG A 6 14.26 -2.40 7.71
C ARG A 6 15.45 -2.14 6.77
N LEU A 7 15.70 -2.99 5.78
CA LEU A 7 16.67 -2.70 4.69
C LEU A 7 16.07 -1.87 3.54
N GLY A 8 14.84 -1.35 3.70
CA GLY A 8 14.16 -0.55 2.67
C GLY A 8 13.75 -1.31 1.41
N ILE A 9 13.91 -2.65 1.36
CA ILE A 9 13.64 -3.45 0.16
C ILE A 9 12.18 -3.30 -0.29
N GLY A 10 11.23 -3.40 0.65
CA GLY A 10 9.81 -3.22 0.34
C GLY A 10 9.50 -1.82 -0.19
N THR A 11 10.12 -0.80 0.39
CA THR A 11 10.01 0.60 -0.07
C THR A 11 10.52 0.73 -1.51
N ARG A 12 11.73 0.25 -1.79
CA ARG A 12 12.35 0.35 -3.13
C ARG A 12 11.57 -0.41 -4.20
N LEU A 13 10.95 -1.54 -3.84
CA LEU A 13 10.09 -2.27 -4.76
C LEU A 13 8.83 -1.46 -5.12
N LEU A 14 8.19 -0.85 -4.13
CA LEU A 14 7.00 -0.02 -4.36
C LEU A 14 7.33 1.26 -5.12
N GLU A 15 8.43 1.94 -4.76
CA GLU A 15 8.98 3.06 -5.51
C GLU A 15 9.21 2.69 -6.98
N ARG A 16 9.83 1.53 -7.23
CA ARG A 16 10.05 1.07 -8.59
C ARG A 16 8.74 0.80 -9.33
N VAL A 17 7.71 0.26 -8.67
CA VAL A 17 6.37 0.11 -9.27
C VAL A 17 5.82 1.48 -9.66
N PHE A 18 5.92 2.47 -8.78
CA PHE A 18 5.45 3.83 -9.07
C PHE A 18 6.19 4.45 -10.24
N ASP A 19 7.51 4.25 -10.32
CA ASP A 19 8.33 4.76 -11.41
C ASP A 19 7.95 4.15 -12.76
N VAL A 20 7.77 2.82 -12.83
CA VAL A 20 7.47 2.16 -14.11
C VAL A 20 6.03 2.39 -14.58
N THR A 21 5.15 2.87 -13.70
CA THR A 21 3.76 3.20 -14.03
C THR A 21 3.44 4.69 -13.95
N SER A 22 4.45 5.56 -13.86
CA SER A 22 4.29 7.02 -13.68
C SER A 22 3.59 7.72 -14.86
N GLU A 23 3.70 7.16 -16.07
CA GLU A 23 3.09 7.73 -17.29
C GLU A 23 1.55 7.74 -17.24
N ASP A 24 0.95 6.85 -16.44
CA ASP A 24 -0.49 6.79 -16.26
C ASP A 24 -0.93 7.62 -15.04
N ARG A 25 -1.11 8.92 -15.26
CA ARG A 25 -1.54 9.89 -14.24
C ARG A 25 -2.91 9.61 -13.61
N ARG A 26 -3.68 8.65 -14.12
CA ARG A 26 -4.98 8.24 -13.55
C ARG A 26 -4.89 6.94 -12.75
N ARG A 27 -3.69 6.39 -12.59
CA ARG A 27 -3.45 5.13 -11.89
C ARG A 27 -3.44 5.31 -10.38
N GLY A 28 -4.38 4.67 -9.71
CA GLY A 28 -4.33 4.42 -8.28
C GLY A 28 -3.71 3.05 -7.97
N TYR A 29 -3.34 2.84 -6.71
CA TYR A 29 -2.83 1.58 -6.19
C TYR A 29 -3.69 1.14 -5.00
N THR A 30 -3.88 -0.16 -4.84
CA THR A 30 -4.52 -0.72 -3.66
C THR A 30 -3.73 -1.92 -3.15
N LEU A 31 -3.83 -2.17 -1.85
CA LEU A 31 -3.24 -3.32 -1.19
C LEU A 31 -4.11 -3.75 0.00
N GLU A 32 -3.98 -5.02 0.37
CA GLU A 32 -4.47 -5.55 1.63
C GLU A 32 -3.30 -5.87 2.58
N VAL A 33 -3.40 -5.45 3.84
CA VAL A 33 -2.39 -5.69 4.87
C VAL A 33 -3.04 -6.21 6.15
N ARG A 34 -2.41 -7.18 6.82
CA ARG A 34 -2.84 -7.66 8.14
C ARG A 34 -2.95 -6.49 9.12
N VAL A 35 -4.06 -6.42 9.86
CA VAL A 35 -4.26 -5.37 10.87
C VAL A 35 -3.18 -5.38 11.96
N SER A 36 -2.60 -6.53 12.28
CA SER A 36 -1.49 -6.62 13.25
C SER A 36 -0.15 -6.12 12.72
N ASN A 37 0.01 -5.93 11.41
CA ASN A 37 1.29 -5.55 10.80
C ASN A 37 1.48 -4.02 10.80
N VAL A 38 1.54 -3.44 11.99
CA VAL A 38 1.69 -1.99 12.24
C VAL A 38 2.90 -1.40 11.51
N SER A 39 4.00 -2.15 11.39
CA SER A 39 5.19 -1.67 10.68
C SER A 39 4.95 -1.49 9.17
N ALA A 40 4.25 -2.43 8.53
CA ALA A 40 3.92 -2.31 7.11
C ALA A 40 2.86 -1.22 6.88
N ILE A 41 1.85 -1.12 7.76
CA ILE A 41 0.84 -0.07 7.70
C ILE A 41 1.50 1.31 7.69
N ARG A 42 2.41 1.58 8.64
CA ARG A 42 3.16 2.84 8.70
C ARG A 42 3.98 3.12 7.45
N LEU A 43 4.63 2.09 6.90
CA LEU A 43 5.36 2.22 5.63
C LEU A 43 4.42 2.64 4.49
N TYR A 44 3.26 2.01 4.38
CA TYR A 44 2.29 2.35 3.33
C TYR A 44 1.72 3.76 3.52
N GLU A 45 1.42 4.17 4.75
CA GLU A 45 1.03 5.54 5.07
C GLU A 45 2.09 6.56 4.62
N GLN A 46 3.37 6.30 4.89
CA GLN A 46 4.48 7.15 4.44
C GLN A 46 4.60 7.22 2.90
N LEU A 47 4.15 6.18 2.20
CA LEU A 47 4.12 6.13 0.73
C LEU A 47 2.82 6.72 0.14
N GLY A 48 1.97 7.32 0.97
CA GLY A 48 0.74 7.99 0.53
C GLY A 48 -0.47 7.06 0.36
N PHE A 49 -0.45 5.87 0.96
CA PHE A 49 -1.65 5.05 1.06
C PHE A 49 -2.50 5.48 2.26
N GLU A 50 -3.81 5.41 2.09
CA GLU A 50 -4.81 5.68 3.12
C GLU A 50 -5.68 4.44 3.34
N SER A 51 -6.07 4.19 4.58
CA SER A 51 -7.05 3.14 4.88
C SER A 51 -8.43 3.50 4.30
N ARG A 52 -9.04 2.56 3.56
CA ARG A 52 -10.38 2.74 2.96
C ARG A 52 -11.37 1.64 3.32
N GLY A 53 -10.96 0.62 4.06
CA GLY A 53 -11.88 -0.43 4.50
C GLY A 53 -11.22 -1.59 5.23
N LEU A 54 -12.06 -2.49 5.72
CA LEU A 54 -11.66 -3.68 6.47
C LEU A 54 -12.34 -4.91 5.88
N ARG A 55 -11.56 -5.96 5.58
CA ARG A 55 -12.07 -7.29 5.25
C ARG A 55 -11.95 -8.19 6.45
N ARG A 56 -13.09 -8.56 7.03
CA ARG A 56 -13.14 -9.44 8.19
C ARG A 56 -12.73 -10.86 7.83
N GLY A 57 -11.84 -11.45 8.62
CA GLY A 57 -11.39 -12.84 8.45
C GLY A 57 -10.75 -13.15 7.11
N TYR A 58 -10.12 -12.15 6.47
CA TYR A 58 -9.56 -12.27 5.12
C TYR A 58 -8.41 -13.28 5.05
N TYR A 59 -7.53 -13.28 6.05
CA TYR A 59 -6.43 -14.23 6.11
C TYR A 59 -6.91 -15.56 6.70
N THR A 60 -6.88 -16.61 5.88
CA THR A 60 -7.49 -17.92 6.20
C THR A 60 -6.74 -18.73 7.24
N ASP A 61 -5.47 -18.42 7.49
CA ASP A 61 -4.60 -19.13 8.44
C ASP A 61 -4.96 -18.86 9.90
N ASN A 62 -5.37 -17.64 10.23
CA ASN A 62 -5.72 -17.24 11.59
C ASN A 62 -7.04 -16.45 11.68
N ARG A 63 -7.81 -16.37 10.58
CA ARG A 63 -9.02 -15.53 10.45
C ARG A 63 -8.77 -14.07 10.83
N GLU A 64 -7.57 -13.58 10.58
CA GLU A 64 -7.23 -12.19 10.83
C GLU A 64 -7.80 -11.27 9.75
N ASP A 65 -8.21 -10.09 10.19
CA ASP A 65 -8.73 -9.05 9.32
C ASP A 65 -7.63 -8.43 8.45
N ALA A 66 -8.02 -7.99 7.26
CA ALA A 66 -7.16 -7.20 6.40
C ALA A 66 -7.65 -5.76 6.30
N LEU A 67 -6.74 -4.82 6.51
CA LEU A 67 -6.93 -3.42 6.16
C LEU A 67 -6.74 -3.26 4.65
N ILE A 68 -7.72 -2.68 3.98
CA ILE A 68 -7.58 -2.28 2.58
C ILE A 68 -7.06 -0.85 2.55
N MET A 69 -5.93 -0.63 1.89
CA MET A 69 -5.33 0.69 1.75
C MET A 69 -5.25 1.10 0.28
N TRP A 70 -5.44 2.38 0.01
CA TRP A 70 -5.51 2.97 -1.33
C TRP A 70 -4.58 4.15 -1.43
N ARG A 71 -3.84 4.24 -2.53
CA ARG A 71 -3.15 5.45 -2.95
C ARG A 71 -3.82 5.94 -4.21
N GLU A 72 -4.49 7.08 -4.12
CA GLU A 72 -5.15 7.70 -5.27
C GLU A 72 -4.12 8.17 -6.30
N SER A 73 -4.53 8.21 -7.57
CA SER A 73 -3.78 8.93 -8.57
C SER A 73 -3.77 10.42 -8.20
N THR A 74 -2.64 11.10 -8.31
CA THR A 74 -2.63 12.57 -8.20
C THR A 74 -3.63 13.12 -9.22
N PRO A 75 -4.66 13.88 -8.80
CA PRO A 75 -5.57 14.48 -9.74
C PRO A 75 -4.76 15.30 -10.73
N SER A 76 -4.91 15.04 -12.04
CA SER A 76 -4.51 16.01 -13.04
C SER A 76 -5.19 17.32 -12.64
N GLU A 77 -4.41 18.38 -12.39
CA GLU A 77 -4.96 19.73 -12.26
C GLU A 77 -5.97 19.90 -13.39
N LYS A 78 -7.19 20.28 -13.01
CA LYS A 78 -8.29 20.46 -13.95
C LYS A 78 -7.76 21.34 -15.07
N ALA A 79 -7.87 20.86 -16.31
CA ALA A 79 -7.86 21.74 -17.46
C ALA A 79 -8.90 22.84 -17.19
N SER A 80 -8.44 24.07 -17.02
CA SER A 80 -9.23 25.30 -16.98
C SER A 80 -8.56 26.28 -17.92
#